data_AF-A0A0C9UK57-F1
#
_entry.id   AF-A0A0C9UK57-F1
#
_cell.length_a   1.000
_cell.length_b   1.000
_cell.length_c   1.000
_cell.angle_alpha   90.00
_cell.angle_beta   90.00
_cell.angle_gamma   90.00
#
_symmetry.space_group_name_H-M   'P 1'
#
loop_
_entity.id
_entity.type
_entity.pdbx_description
1 polymer ?
#
loop_
_entity_poly.entity_id
_entity_poly.type
_entity_poly.pdbx_seq_one_letter_code
_entity_poly.pdbx_strand_id
1 'polypeptide(L)'
;MLRSLSSFAVELREYIVEGIDDVGDLLSLALTSRAFCALVIPWHIEYRWICCSPARKEIWSILSRKPSLAARLRNLELIDEVEGEVFIPRSLEDFPEYMDMPEYVERREFDHPRVPVPPLPVDVGPRLLTLLEHTDLTRFFCDRLLVGTAVFSLLSKIIKHSPELQELHIMICYSATHIRSLNSNVLNPNVSDFFS
;
A
#
# COMPACT_ATOMS: atom_id res chain seq x y z
N MET A 1 -6.97 -24.33 -32.96
CA MET A 1 -6.55 -22.94 -33.30
C MET A 1 -6.65 -22.13 -32.02
N LEU A 2 -5.53 -21.93 -31.30
CA LEU A 2 -5.55 -21.11 -30.08
C LEU A 2 -5.62 -19.64 -30.50
N ARG A 3 -6.65 -18.91 -30.06
CA ARG A 3 -6.74 -17.46 -30.27
C ARG A 3 -5.63 -16.79 -29.45
N SER A 4 -4.99 -15.76 -30.00
CA SER A 4 -4.00 -14.97 -29.26
C SER A 4 -4.66 -14.31 -28.04
N LEU A 5 -4.01 -14.36 -26.88
CA LEU A 5 -4.51 -13.71 -25.66
C LEU A 5 -4.73 -12.19 -25.84
N SER A 6 -3.96 -11.57 -26.73
CA SER A 6 -4.07 -10.14 -27.01
C SER A 6 -5.36 -9.74 -27.73
N SER A 7 -6.05 -10.69 -28.37
CA SER A 7 -7.32 -10.44 -29.08
C SER A 7 -8.56 -10.63 -28.23
N PHE A 8 -8.39 -10.95 -26.94
CA PHE A 8 -9.50 -10.99 -25.99
C PHE A 8 -10.07 -9.59 -25.73
N ALA A 9 -11.33 -9.57 -25.28
CA ALA A 9 -11.98 -8.37 -24.79
C ALA A 9 -11.17 -7.77 -23.62
N VAL A 10 -11.27 -6.47 -23.41
CA VAL A 10 -10.42 -5.76 -22.45
C VAL A 10 -10.61 -6.29 -21.03
N GLU A 11 -11.85 -6.64 -20.67
CA GLU A 11 -12.26 -7.14 -19.37
C GLU A 11 -11.57 -8.48 -19.04
N LEU A 12 -11.41 -9.35 -20.05
CA LEU A 12 -10.71 -10.62 -19.87
C LEU A 12 -9.21 -10.42 -19.71
N ARG A 13 -8.64 -9.41 -20.38
CA ARG A 13 -7.21 -9.08 -20.22
C ARG A 13 -6.97 -8.48 -18.84
N GLU A 14 -7.84 -7.60 -18.37
CA GLU A 14 -7.78 -7.04 -17.01
C GLU A 14 -7.86 -8.15 -15.96
N TYR A 15 -8.79 -9.10 -16.12
CA TYR A 15 -8.91 -10.25 -15.22
C TYR A 15 -7.64 -11.10 -15.17
N ILE A 16 -6.98 -11.35 -16.31
CA ILE A 16 -5.70 -12.07 -16.35
C ILE A 16 -4.62 -11.28 -15.61
N VAL A 17 -4.51 -9.98 -15.88
CA VAL A 17 -3.49 -9.11 -15.28
C VAL A 17 -3.69 -9.00 -13.76
N GLU A 18 -4.93 -8.92 -13.29
CA GLU A 18 -5.27 -8.84 -11.87
C GLU A 18 -4.81 -10.07 -11.07
N GLY A 19 -4.81 -11.25 -11.71
CA GLY A 19 -4.36 -12.51 -11.12
C GLY A 19 -2.84 -12.72 -11.09
N ILE A 20 -2.02 -11.77 -11.55
CA ILE A 20 -0.56 -11.88 -11.53
C ILE A 20 0.00 -10.96 -10.46
N ASP A 21 0.47 -11.52 -9.35
CA ASP A 21 0.96 -10.71 -8.22
C ASP A 21 2.40 -10.22 -8.43
N ASP A 22 3.25 -11.04 -9.04
CA ASP A 22 4.65 -10.70 -9.27
C ASP A 22 4.83 -9.63 -10.35
N VAL A 23 5.61 -8.59 -10.02
CA VAL A 23 5.86 -7.46 -10.92
C VAL A 23 6.72 -7.87 -12.12
N GLY A 24 7.64 -8.82 -11.95
CA GLY A 24 8.47 -9.37 -13.02
C GLY A 24 7.65 -10.16 -14.05
N ASP A 25 6.69 -10.95 -13.58
CA ASP A 25 5.74 -11.66 -14.45
C ASP A 25 4.80 -10.69 -15.18
N LEU A 26 4.29 -9.67 -14.47
CA LEU A 26 3.50 -8.59 -15.08
C LEU A 26 4.27 -7.86 -16.18
N LEU A 27 5.54 -7.52 -15.93
CA LEU A 27 6.40 -6.90 -16.92
C LEU A 27 6.65 -7.84 -18.10
N SER A 28 6.92 -9.11 -17.83
CA SER A 28 7.10 -10.12 -18.87
C SER A 28 5.85 -10.23 -19.76
N LEU A 29 4.65 -10.22 -19.17
CA LEU A 29 3.37 -10.18 -19.89
C LEU A 29 3.21 -8.91 -20.72
N ALA A 30 3.51 -7.74 -20.13
CA ALA A 30 3.44 -6.44 -20.81
C ALA A 30 4.31 -6.41 -22.08
N LEU A 31 5.48 -7.03 -22.04
CA LEU A 31 6.42 -7.10 -23.16
C LEU A 31 5.94 -8.00 -24.31
N THR A 32 4.98 -8.91 -24.07
CA THR A 32 4.46 -9.80 -25.13
C THR A 32 3.56 -9.10 -26.15
N SER A 33 2.89 -8.00 -25.77
CA SER A 33 1.99 -7.29 -26.68
C SER A 33 1.74 -5.84 -26.27
N ARG A 34 1.48 -4.97 -27.27
CA ARG A 34 1.11 -3.57 -27.02
C ARG A 34 -0.17 -3.42 -26.20
N ALA A 35 -1.12 -4.34 -26.35
CA ALA A 35 -2.38 -4.32 -25.62
C ALA A 35 -2.16 -4.57 -24.12
N PHE A 36 -1.35 -5.55 -23.75
CA PHE A 36 -0.97 -5.78 -22.35
C PHE A 36 -0.08 -4.67 -21.82
N CYS A 37 0.85 -4.15 -22.64
CA CYS A 37 1.68 -3.00 -22.25
C CYS A 37 0.84 -1.79 -21.81
N ALA A 38 -0.18 -1.41 -22.59
CA ALA A 38 -1.05 -0.28 -22.27
C ALA A 38 -1.94 -0.50 -21.03
N LEU A 39 -2.25 -1.77 -20.70
CA LEU A 39 -2.98 -2.11 -19.48
C LEU A 39 -2.07 -2.13 -18.26
N VAL A 40 -0.89 -2.75 -18.37
CA VAL A 40 0.02 -2.99 -17.24
C VAL A 40 0.83 -1.74 -16.85
N ILE A 41 1.28 -0.95 -17.84
CA ILE A 41 2.14 0.23 -17.62
C ILE A 41 1.33 1.50 -17.91
N PRO A 42 1.26 2.46 -16.96
CA PRO A 42 1.79 2.42 -15.59
C PRO A 42 0.90 1.67 -14.59
N TRP A 43 -0.33 1.35 -14.98
CA TRP A 43 -1.47 1.19 -14.08
C TRP A 43 -1.46 0.00 -13.11
N HIS A 44 -0.78 -1.10 -13.47
CA HIS A 44 -0.63 -2.24 -12.57
C HIS A 44 0.74 -2.27 -11.93
N ILE A 45 1.80 -1.92 -12.66
CA ILE A 45 3.17 -1.95 -12.11
C ILE A 45 3.33 -0.92 -10.99
N GLU A 46 2.89 0.32 -11.21
CA GLU A 46 3.11 1.37 -10.22
C GLU A 46 2.23 1.20 -8.97
N TYR A 47 1.05 0.58 -9.13
CA TYR A 47 0.09 0.39 -8.03
C TYR A 47 0.19 -0.99 -7.37
N ARG A 48 1.02 -1.91 -7.88
CA ARG A 48 1.23 -3.23 -7.23
C ARG A 48 1.96 -3.08 -5.90
N TRP A 49 2.86 -2.12 -5.82
CA TRP A 49 3.67 -1.83 -4.65
C TRP A 49 3.64 -0.34 -4.38
N ILE A 50 3.27 0.05 -3.17
CA ILE A 50 3.38 1.43 -2.69
C ILE A 50 4.20 1.40 -1.41
N CYS A 51 5.29 2.15 -1.41
CA CYS A 51 6.09 2.42 -0.23
C CYS A 51 6.09 3.92 0.00
N CYS A 52 5.46 4.39 1.08
CA CYS A 52 5.41 5.82 1.37
C CYS A 52 5.24 6.11 2.85
N SER A 53 5.47 7.38 3.23
CA SER A 53 5.17 7.79 4.59
C SER A 53 3.69 7.85 4.84
N PRO A 54 3.21 7.35 6.00
CA PRO A 54 1.82 7.51 6.40
C PRO A 54 1.40 8.98 6.48
N ALA A 55 2.34 9.92 6.61
CA ALA A 55 2.04 11.36 6.58
C ALA A 55 1.64 11.90 5.20
N ARG A 56 1.91 11.19 4.09
CA ARG A 56 1.56 11.64 2.73
C ARG A 56 0.08 11.48 2.44
N LYS A 57 -0.68 12.53 2.73
CA LYS A 57 -2.14 12.53 2.65
C LYS A 57 -2.67 12.43 1.22
N GLU A 58 -1.87 12.84 0.25
CA GLU A 58 -2.21 12.92 -1.18
C GLU A 58 -2.54 11.51 -1.69
N ILE A 59 -1.66 10.56 -1.38
CA ILE A 59 -1.78 9.16 -1.79
C ILE A 59 -3.06 8.55 -1.20
N TRP A 60 -3.26 8.70 0.12
CA TRP A 60 -4.45 8.18 0.79
C TRP A 60 -5.75 8.82 0.27
N SER A 61 -5.71 10.12 -0.04
CA SER A 61 -6.85 10.86 -0.60
C SER A 61 -7.23 10.32 -1.98
N ILE A 62 -6.26 10.12 -2.87
CA ILE A 62 -6.52 9.65 -4.24
C ILE A 62 -6.99 8.19 -4.23
N LEU A 63 -6.31 7.32 -3.51
CA LEU A 63 -6.62 5.89 -3.49
C LEU A 63 -7.96 5.60 -2.80
N SER A 64 -8.30 6.33 -1.73
CA SER A 64 -9.64 6.21 -1.11
C SER A 64 -10.77 6.67 -2.03
N ARG A 65 -10.50 7.61 -2.97
CA ARG A 65 -11.48 8.07 -3.97
C ARG A 65 -11.52 7.21 -5.22
N LYS A 66 -10.50 6.38 -5.47
CA LYS A 66 -10.37 5.53 -6.65
C LYS A 66 -10.18 4.06 -6.24
N PRO A 67 -11.25 3.37 -5.78
CA PRO A 67 -11.18 1.97 -5.34
C PRO A 67 -10.58 1.01 -6.36
N SER A 68 -10.76 1.27 -7.65
CA SER A 68 -10.19 0.45 -8.73
C SER A 68 -8.66 0.51 -8.79
N LEU A 69 -8.04 1.61 -8.34
CA LEU A 69 -6.58 1.69 -8.19
C LEU A 69 -6.13 1.00 -6.91
N ALA A 70 -6.87 1.19 -5.81
CA ALA A 70 -6.59 0.54 -4.54
C ALA A 70 -6.65 -1.00 -4.65
N ALA A 71 -7.58 -1.54 -5.44
CA ALA A 71 -7.71 -2.97 -5.69
C ALA A 71 -6.48 -3.62 -6.36
N ARG A 72 -5.64 -2.81 -7.01
CA ARG A 72 -4.41 -3.31 -7.65
C ARG A 72 -3.26 -3.48 -6.66
N LEU A 73 -3.38 -2.92 -5.47
CA LEU A 73 -2.34 -2.93 -4.44
C LEU A 73 -2.16 -4.33 -3.87
N ARG A 74 -0.92 -4.82 -3.90
CA ARG A 74 -0.51 -6.10 -3.29
C ARG A 74 0.45 -5.88 -2.13
N ASN A 75 1.38 -4.94 -2.29
CA ASN A 75 2.38 -4.62 -1.29
C ASN A 75 2.19 -3.19 -0.80
N LEU A 76 1.92 -3.03 0.50
CA LEU A 76 1.81 -1.72 1.14
C LEU A 76 2.84 -1.59 2.25
N GLU A 77 3.78 -0.67 2.09
CA GLU A 77 4.83 -0.37 3.05
C GLU A 77 4.71 1.07 3.56
N LEU A 78 4.53 1.20 4.87
CA LEU A 78 4.41 2.47 5.57
C LEU A 78 5.69 2.72 6.36
N ILE A 79 6.60 3.50 5.77
CA ILE A 79 7.94 3.80 6.31
C ILE A 79 8.07 5.30 6.56
N ASP A 80 8.72 5.70 7.66
CA ASP A 80 9.00 7.12 7.91
C ASP A 80 10.04 7.63 6.90
N GLU A 81 9.86 8.86 6.37
CA GLU A 81 10.64 9.37 5.22
C GLU A 81 12.15 9.51 5.49
N VAL A 82 12.55 9.34 6.75
CA VAL A 82 13.93 9.46 7.22
C VAL A 82 14.73 8.16 6.98
N GLU A 83 14.07 7.03 6.74
CA GLU A 83 14.68 5.70 6.87
C GLU A 83 14.68 4.83 5.58
N GLY A 84 14.04 5.24 4.47
CA GLY A 84 13.92 4.36 3.29
C GLY A 84 13.71 5.04 1.93
N GLU A 85 13.91 4.26 0.87
CA GLU A 85 13.50 4.64 -0.50
C GLU A 85 11.97 4.61 -0.61
N VAL A 86 11.40 5.74 -1.02
CA VAL A 86 9.96 5.89 -1.21
C VAL A 86 9.60 5.52 -2.64
N PHE A 87 8.65 4.59 -2.81
CA PHE A 87 8.13 4.18 -4.10
C PHE A 87 6.68 4.64 -4.27
N ILE A 88 6.48 5.66 -5.09
CA ILE A 88 5.18 6.28 -5.34
C ILE A 88 4.85 6.22 -6.83
N PRO A 89 3.61 5.88 -7.21
CA PRO A 89 3.19 5.89 -8.60
C PRO A 89 3.39 7.27 -9.23
N ARG A 90 4.18 7.35 -10.30
CA ARG A 90 4.43 8.60 -11.03
C ARG A 90 3.16 9.10 -11.72
N SER A 91 2.32 8.17 -12.15
CA SER A 91 0.98 8.47 -12.68
C SER A 91 0.07 9.20 -11.69
N LEU A 92 0.44 9.34 -10.40
CA LEU A 92 -0.29 10.22 -9.49
C LEU A 92 -0.21 11.69 -9.92
N GLU A 93 0.92 12.10 -10.51
CA GLU A 93 1.14 13.47 -10.99
C GLU A 93 0.16 13.84 -12.12
N ASP A 94 -0.36 12.86 -12.85
CA ASP A 94 -1.32 13.07 -13.93
C ASP A 94 -2.74 13.36 -13.42
N PHE A 95 -3.02 13.19 -12.11
CA PHE A 95 -4.34 13.48 -11.55
C PHE A 95 -4.48 14.96 -11.18
N PRO A 96 -5.53 15.65 -11.65
CA PRO A 96 -5.74 17.07 -11.32
C PRO A 96 -5.91 17.28 -9.80
N GLU A 97 -6.42 16.27 -9.09
CA GLU A 97 -6.59 16.32 -7.63
C GLU A 97 -5.26 16.25 -6.86
N TYR A 98 -4.17 15.87 -7.53
CA TYR A 98 -2.81 15.92 -6.98
C TYR A 98 -2.24 17.35 -7.02
N MET A 99 -2.60 18.13 -8.06
CA MET A 99 -2.10 19.49 -8.29
C MET A 99 -2.78 20.56 -7.42
N ASP A 100 -4.02 20.31 -6.98
CA ASP A 100 -4.78 21.22 -6.10
C ASP A 100 -4.41 21.10 -4.61
N MET A 101 -3.50 20.19 -4.25
CA MET A 101 -3.03 20.05 -2.87
C MET A 101 -1.93 21.07 -2.60
N PRO A 102 -1.95 21.78 -1.46
CA PRO A 102 -0.85 22.66 -1.10
C PRO A 102 0.43 21.84 -1.10
N GLU A 103 1.49 22.34 -1.76
CA GLU A 103 2.83 21.75 -1.69
C GLU A 103 3.13 21.39 -0.24
N TYR A 104 3.05 20.11 0.09
CA TYR A 104 3.48 19.64 1.39
C TYR A 104 4.99 19.80 1.38
N VAL A 105 5.43 20.91 1.99
CA VAL A 105 6.81 21.34 2.26
C VAL A 105 7.84 20.36 1.72
N GLU A 106 8.25 20.59 0.47
CA GLU A 106 9.49 20.02 -0.02
C GLU A 106 10.61 20.35 0.98
N ARG A 107 11.39 19.31 1.31
CA ARG A 107 12.72 19.39 1.90
C ARG A 107 12.78 20.08 3.27
N ARG A 108 12.76 19.27 4.32
CA ARG A 108 13.60 19.62 5.47
C ARG A 108 15.04 19.59 5.00
N GLU A 109 15.65 20.77 4.85
CA GLU A 109 17.08 20.94 5.07
C GLU A 109 17.42 20.31 6.44
N PHE A 110 17.88 19.06 6.42
CA PHE A 110 18.31 18.34 7.61
C PHE A 110 19.67 18.89 8.05
N ASP A 111 19.64 20.01 8.74
CA ASP A 111 20.81 20.51 9.46
C ASP A 111 20.51 20.89 10.92
N HIS A 112 19.34 20.49 11.46
CA HIS A 112 18.96 20.78 12.85
C HIS A 112 18.67 19.51 13.66
N PRO A 113 19.33 19.34 14.83
CA PRO A 113 19.19 18.14 15.63
C PRO A 113 17.84 18.12 16.35
N ARG A 114 17.13 17.00 16.23
CA ARG A 114 16.06 16.56 17.16
C ARG A 114 14.82 17.46 17.26
N VAL A 115 14.24 17.87 16.13
CA VAL A 115 12.81 18.27 16.17
C VAL A 115 11.97 16.99 16.18
N PRO A 116 11.11 16.77 17.20
CA PRO A 116 10.18 15.64 17.19
C PRO A 116 9.37 15.66 15.90
N VAL A 117 9.33 14.55 15.17
CA VAL A 117 8.41 14.37 14.05
C VAL A 117 7.01 14.71 14.55
N PRO A 118 6.28 15.66 13.94
CA PRO A 118 4.93 15.96 14.38
C PRO A 118 4.11 14.66 14.38
N PRO A 119 3.27 14.41 15.39
CA PRO A 119 2.42 13.23 15.42
C PRO A 119 1.64 13.15 14.12
N LEU A 120 1.50 11.93 13.58
CA LEU A 120 0.78 11.70 12.33
C LEU A 120 -0.57 12.43 12.38
N PRO A 121 -0.96 13.12 11.29
CA PRO A 121 -2.24 13.79 11.24
C PRO A 121 -3.39 12.83 11.60
N VAL A 122 -4.33 13.31 12.43
CA VAL A 122 -5.43 12.51 13.02
C VAL A 122 -6.31 11.82 11.96
N ASP A 123 -6.28 12.30 10.72
CA ASP A 123 -7.07 11.84 9.57
C ASP A 123 -6.45 10.70 8.73
N VAL A 124 -5.20 10.30 8.99
CA VAL A 124 -4.54 9.21 8.23
C VAL A 124 -5.22 7.86 8.50
N GLY A 125 -5.54 7.58 9.77
CA GLY A 125 -6.14 6.31 10.20
C GLY A 125 -7.44 5.98 9.45
N PRO A 126 -8.46 6.84 9.45
CA PRO A 126 -9.70 6.60 8.73
C PRO A 126 -9.52 6.38 7.23
N ARG A 127 -8.66 7.16 6.57
CA ARG A 127 -8.41 7.01 5.12
C ARG A 127 -7.72 5.71 4.78
N LEU A 128 -6.73 5.31 5.58
CA LEU A 128 -6.07 4.00 5.46
C LEU A 128 -7.08 2.87 5.66
N LEU A 129 -7.94 2.97 6.68
CA LEU A 129 -8.99 1.97 6.90
C LEU A 129 -9.98 1.90 5.74
N THR A 130 -10.37 3.01 5.13
CA THR A 130 -11.24 3.01 3.94
C THR A 130 -10.54 2.39 2.74
N LEU A 131 -9.27 2.72 2.52
CA LEU A 131 -8.47 2.13 1.45
C LEU A 131 -8.43 0.61 1.57
N LEU A 132 -8.20 0.09 2.78
CA LEU A 132 -8.10 -1.35 3.03
C LEU A 132 -9.39 -2.13 2.74
N GLU A 133 -10.55 -1.48 2.64
CA GLU A 133 -11.80 -2.15 2.22
C GLU A 133 -11.75 -2.64 0.77
N HIS A 134 -10.86 -2.02 -0.01
CA HIS A 134 -10.76 -2.22 -1.45
C HIS A 134 -9.42 -2.79 -1.87
N THR A 135 -8.56 -3.21 -0.94
CA THR A 135 -7.26 -3.83 -1.25
C THR A 135 -7.29 -5.32 -1.00
N ASP A 136 -6.47 -6.05 -1.75
CA ASP A 136 -6.21 -7.46 -1.52
C ASP A 136 -4.69 -7.65 -1.44
N LEU A 137 -4.14 -7.33 -0.26
CA LEU A 137 -2.71 -7.26 0.01
C LEU A 137 -2.11 -8.66 0.18
N THR A 138 -0.96 -8.89 -0.43
CA THR A 138 -0.10 -10.04 -0.14
C THR A 138 0.95 -9.68 0.91
N ARG A 139 1.33 -8.40 1.00
CA ARG A 139 2.27 -7.90 2.01
C ARG A 139 1.82 -6.57 2.61
N PHE A 140 1.85 -6.48 3.92
CA PHE A 140 1.65 -5.23 4.65
C PHE A 140 2.78 -5.01 5.65
N PHE A 141 3.44 -3.87 5.56
CA PHE A 141 4.52 -3.47 6.45
C PHE A 141 4.25 -2.07 7.01
N CYS A 142 4.37 -1.92 8.32
CA CYS A 142 4.24 -0.62 8.98
C CYS A 142 5.18 -0.50 10.17
N ASP A 143 6.15 0.43 10.06
CA ASP A 143 7.17 0.62 11.10
C ASP A 143 6.69 1.46 12.28
N ARG A 144 5.70 2.34 12.09
CA ARG A 144 5.21 3.17 13.19
C ARG A 144 3.70 3.32 13.12
N LEU A 145 2.99 2.46 13.85
CA LEU A 145 1.60 2.73 14.18
C LEU A 145 1.51 3.42 15.56
N LEU A 146 0.92 4.61 15.59
CA LEU A 146 0.62 5.31 16.84
C LEU A 146 -0.55 4.60 17.58
N VAL A 147 -0.35 4.43 18.87
CA VAL A 147 -1.12 3.58 19.81
C VAL A 147 -2.62 3.91 19.86
N GLY A 148 -3.45 2.88 20.00
CA GLY A 148 -4.88 3.01 20.34
C GLY A 148 -5.75 1.88 19.78
N THR A 149 -7.07 2.02 19.87
CA THR A 149 -8.07 1.11 19.25
C THR A 149 -7.92 0.99 17.73
N ALA A 150 -7.21 1.94 17.10
CA ALA A 150 -6.90 1.98 15.68
C ALA A 150 -6.11 0.75 15.20
N VAL A 151 -5.22 0.17 16.02
CA VAL A 151 -4.43 -1.02 15.65
C VAL A 151 -5.34 -2.23 15.43
N PHE A 152 -6.28 -2.47 16.34
CA PHE A 152 -7.22 -3.60 16.23
C PHE A 152 -8.16 -3.42 15.04
N SER A 153 -8.67 -2.20 14.82
CA SER A 153 -9.47 -1.92 13.63
C SER A 153 -8.67 -2.10 12.34
N LEU A 154 -7.38 -1.75 12.34
CA LEU A 154 -6.51 -1.95 11.18
C LEU A 154 -6.28 -3.43 10.90
N LEU A 155 -5.82 -4.18 11.91
CA LEU A 155 -5.55 -5.61 11.82
C LEU A 155 -6.78 -6.39 11.36
N SER A 156 -7.93 -6.16 12.00
CA SER A 156 -9.18 -6.83 11.62
C SER A 156 -9.58 -6.54 10.17
N LYS A 157 -9.26 -5.35 9.67
CA LYS A 157 -9.60 -4.96 8.29
C LYS A 157 -8.64 -5.55 7.27
N ILE A 158 -7.34 -5.54 7.55
CA ILE A 158 -6.32 -6.20 6.72
C ILE A 158 -6.66 -7.69 6.59
N ILE A 159 -6.84 -8.39 7.71
CA ILE A 159 -7.13 -9.84 7.71
C ILE A 159 -8.44 -10.15 6.98
N LYS A 160 -9.46 -9.30 7.12
CA LYS A 160 -10.76 -9.51 6.47
C LYS A 160 -10.71 -9.31 4.95
N HIS A 161 -9.98 -8.30 4.48
CA HIS A 161 -10.02 -7.88 3.08
C HIS A 161 -8.85 -8.42 2.26
N SER A 162 -7.83 -8.99 2.91
CA SER A 162 -6.65 -9.55 2.27
C SER A 162 -6.42 -10.99 2.72
N PRO A 163 -7.25 -11.95 2.26
CA PRO A 163 -7.14 -13.35 2.64
C PRO A 163 -5.84 -14.01 2.17
N GLU A 164 -5.25 -13.51 1.08
CA GLU A 164 -3.99 -13.99 0.51
C GLU A 164 -2.75 -13.31 1.13
N LEU A 165 -2.90 -12.68 2.30
CA LEU A 165 -1.80 -12.01 2.99
C LEU A 165 -0.73 -13.02 3.43
N GLN A 166 0.46 -12.89 2.85
CA GLN A 166 1.62 -13.73 3.10
C GLN A 166 2.54 -13.13 4.17
N GLU A 167 2.69 -11.81 4.18
CA GLU A 167 3.60 -11.12 5.10
C GLU A 167 2.88 -9.96 5.81
N LEU A 168 2.96 -9.96 7.14
CA LEU A 168 2.41 -8.90 7.98
C LEU A 168 3.47 -8.46 9.00
N HIS A 169 3.94 -7.23 8.85
CA HIS A 169 4.85 -6.60 9.79
C HIS A 169 4.21 -5.32 10.35
N ILE A 170 4.01 -5.29 11.66
CA ILE A 170 3.53 -4.08 12.35
C ILE A 170 4.38 -3.88 13.60
N MET A 171 5.05 -2.73 13.65
CA MET A 171 5.73 -2.27 14.84
C MET A 171 4.83 -1.30 15.62
N ILE A 172 4.53 -1.68 16.87
CA ILE A 172 3.66 -0.90 17.75
C ILE A 172 4.55 -0.13 18.74
N CYS A 173 4.47 1.20 18.72
CA CYS A 173 5.28 2.07 19.58
C CYS A 173 4.49 2.51 20.82
N TYR A 174 4.63 1.80 21.95
CA TYR A 174 3.97 2.17 23.22
C TYR A 174 4.71 3.31 23.92
N SER A 175 4.54 4.55 23.42
CA SER A 175 5.30 5.74 23.85
C SER A 175 6.81 5.60 23.62
N ALA A 176 7.55 6.71 23.80
CA ALA A 176 8.98 6.84 23.45
C ALA A 176 9.95 5.85 24.13
N THR A 177 9.50 4.94 25.01
CA THR A 177 10.37 4.04 25.79
C THR A 177 10.12 2.55 25.59
N HIS A 178 9.08 2.12 24.86
CA HIS A 178 8.80 0.68 24.67
C HIS A 178 8.44 0.35 23.22
N ILE A 179 9.40 -0.27 22.52
CA ILE A 179 9.21 -0.86 21.19
C ILE A 179 8.95 -2.35 21.36
N ARG A 180 7.80 -2.84 20.88
CA ARG A 180 7.56 -4.27 20.66
C ARG A 180 7.22 -4.47 19.17
N SER A 181 7.99 -5.34 18.52
CA SER A 181 7.75 -5.76 17.13
C SER A 181 6.83 -6.99 17.13
N LEU A 182 5.81 -6.98 16.26
CA LEU A 182 5.02 -8.16 15.92
C LEU A 182 5.48 -8.61 14.53
N ASN A 183 6.26 -9.69 14.48
CA ASN A 183 6.73 -10.30 13.23
C ASN A 183 5.94 -11.58 12.95
N SER A 184 5.28 -11.67 11.80
CA SER A 184 4.61 -12.89 11.37
C SER A 184 5.60 -13.91 10.78
N ASN A 185 6.35 -14.61 11.64
CA ASN A 185 6.80 -15.98 11.33
C ASN A 185 5.86 -17.04 11.94
N VAL A 186 4.70 -16.61 12.43
CA VAL A 186 3.71 -17.45 13.11
C VAL A 186 2.32 -17.08 12.61
N LEU A 187 1.95 -17.53 11.41
CA LEU A 187 0.55 -17.73 11.06
C LEU A 187 0.28 -19.24 11.17
N ASN A 188 0.05 -19.68 12.41
CA ASN A 188 -0.60 -20.96 12.73
C ASN A 188 -1.99 -20.59 13.31
N PRO A 189 -3.11 -21.17 12.84
CA PRO A 189 -4.44 -20.68 13.16
C PRO A 189 -4.86 -21.22 14.53
N ASN A 190 -4.42 -20.57 15.60
CA ASN A 190 -5.08 -20.64 16.90
C ASN A 190 -5.06 -19.23 17.50
N VAL A 191 -5.97 -18.41 16.97
CA VAL A 191 -6.35 -17.12 17.57
C VAL A 191 -7.18 -17.42 18.83
N SER A 192 -6.53 -17.93 19.86
CA SER A 192 -7.08 -18.09 21.21
C SER A 192 -6.05 -17.87 22.30
N ASP A 193 -4.76 -18.04 22.01
CA ASP A 193 -3.73 -18.10 23.07
C ASP A 193 -3.03 -16.75 23.32
N PHE A 194 -3.44 -15.68 22.63
CA PHE A 194 -3.01 -14.31 22.96
C PHE A 194 -3.85 -13.67 24.09
N PHE A 195 -4.81 -14.40 24.65
CA PHE A 195 -5.64 -13.94 25.77
C PHE A 195 -5.58 -14.93 26.94
N SER A 196 -4.48 -14.89 27.70
CA SER A 196 -4.42 -15.33 29.09
C SER A 196 -3.39 -14.51 29.84
#